data_AF-A0A1C6ESK1-F1
#
_entry.id   AF-A0A1C6ESK1-F1
#
_cell.length_a   1.000
_cell.length_b   1.000
_cell.length_c   1.000
_cell.angle_alpha   90.00
_cell.angle_beta   90.00
_cell.angle_gamma   90.00
#
_symmetry.space_group_name_H-M   'P 1'
#
loop_
_entity.id
_entity.type
_entity.pdbx_description
1 polymer ?
#
loop_
_entity_poly.entity_id
_entity_poly.type
_entity_poly.pdbx_seq_one_letter_code
_entity_poly.pdbx_strand_id
1 'polypeptide(L)'
;MKTNLQNSNYDTKLEASDWRSSASILGLLQYFNYHNLSYHKEEDYILYNSSDIREEKYLEFVEDKYGQEFHHKIVENILSNEEITNEQIKIVNDKLVANTIMKKCFNKIKFENKNKQYILDIIEENRADIIRETFRSKKNMYANYANTNQLFNDSQEYCRLLGYCIDVGKKGKSTGYNFDNSKFMGNDMIEMDFIPFAFVGNREAFFINDNYTIDRLKVSNETFERIIRKNIDENNGKLDTRQALFRGIVESIDFIQRDVEIIFKDINKGYFETLYLRKDSIDIFKALDREKIDYNSFNTAYKVNDKYYRNIQKEVMECIMNNMVLDNLIELCLKGNRNYLATQLIKTNILIRGNKGMKDRLKGAYACSKKVAGALEKNKIESYRQKLTSSIIFKDYDRVCQILLQLSNYSGVEFGFIYDLFDDFESNKDLAYTFINALSKNTNSTNSNENE
;
A
#
# COMPACT_ATOMS: atom_id res chain seq x y z
N MET A 1 -0.90 25.03 -6.95
CA MET A 1 -0.44 26.34 -6.45
C MET A 1 -1.67 27.12 -6.02
N LYS A 2 -1.60 27.84 -4.90
CA LYS A 2 -2.71 28.65 -4.38
C LYS A 2 -2.60 30.08 -4.92
N THR A 3 -3.70 30.62 -5.41
CA THR A 3 -3.79 32.01 -5.90
C THR A 3 -5.03 32.68 -5.32
N ASN A 4 -4.86 33.89 -4.79
CA ASN A 4 -5.98 34.72 -4.36
C ASN A 4 -6.55 35.47 -5.57
N LEU A 5 -7.86 35.47 -5.72
CA LEU A 5 -8.57 36.07 -6.84
C LEU A 5 -9.23 37.39 -6.40
N GLN A 6 -9.28 38.35 -7.32
CA GLN A 6 -10.02 39.60 -7.16
C GLN A 6 -11.11 39.68 -8.23
N ASN A 7 -12.29 40.21 -7.88
CA ASN A 7 -13.42 40.41 -8.79
C ASN A 7 -13.94 39.12 -9.46
N SER A 8 -14.00 38.03 -8.68
CA SER A 8 -14.51 36.71 -9.07
C SER A 8 -15.60 36.30 -8.08
N ASN A 9 -16.49 35.37 -8.47
CA ASN A 9 -17.47 34.75 -7.57
C ASN A 9 -16.81 33.90 -6.45
N TYR A 10 -15.52 33.62 -6.61
CA TYR A 10 -14.67 32.90 -5.67
C TYR A 10 -13.41 33.72 -5.37
N ASP A 11 -12.92 33.66 -4.13
CA ASP A 11 -11.72 34.37 -3.69
C ASP A 11 -10.42 33.57 -3.83
N THR A 12 -10.50 32.24 -4.05
CA THR A 12 -9.34 31.35 -4.02
C THR A 12 -9.34 30.38 -5.20
N LYS A 13 -8.18 30.21 -5.83
CA LYS A 13 -7.86 29.15 -6.80
C LYS A 13 -6.82 28.21 -6.19
N LEU A 14 -7.04 26.90 -6.27
CA LEU A 14 -6.03 25.89 -5.92
C LEU A 14 -5.82 24.91 -7.07
N GLU A 15 -4.63 24.96 -7.67
CA GLU A 15 -4.22 24.06 -8.76
C GLU A 15 -3.55 22.80 -8.23
N ALA A 16 -3.78 21.66 -8.89
CA ALA A 16 -3.18 20.35 -8.60
C ALA A 16 -1.71 20.25 -9.07
N SER A 17 -0.90 21.27 -8.74
CA SER A 17 0.47 21.45 -9.25
C SER A 17 1.50 20.46 -8.71
N ASP A 18 1.25 19.91 -7.52
CA ASP A 18 2.06 18.87 -6.89
C ASP A 18 1.15 17.96 -6.05
N TRP A 19 1.69 16.84 -5.56
CA TRP A 19 0.90 15.88 -4.80
C TRP A 19 0.27 16.47 -3.54
N ARG A 20 0.91 17.46 -2.90
CA ARG A 20 0.38 18.13 -1.69
C ARG A 20 -0.87 18.91 -2.02
N SER A 21 -0.83 19.67 -3.12
CA SER A 21 -1.97 20.43 -3.62
C SER A 21 -3.07 19.48 -4.09
N SER A 22 -2.74 18.42 -4.83
CA SER A 22 -3.69 17.38 -5.26
C SER A 22 -4.40 16.72 -4.06
N ALA A 23 -3.65 16.28 -3.05
CA ALA A 23 -4.21 15.68 -1.84
C ALA A 23 -5.09 16.67 -1.08
N SER A 24 -4.66 17.93 -0.96
CA SER A 24 -5.47 18.99 -0.33
C SER A 24 -6.78 19.22 -1.09
N ILE A 25 -6.74 19.30 -2.42
CA ILE A 25 -7.94 19.44 -3.28
C ILE A 25 -8.91 18.31 -3.03
N LEU A 26 -8.44 17.06 -3.01
CA LEU A 26 -9.31 15.91 -2.82
C LEU A 26 -10.00 15.95 -1.44
N GLY A 27 -9.28 16.29 -0.38
CA GLY A 27 -9.87 16.48 0.95
C GLY A 27 -10.87 17.65 1.00
N LEU A 28 -10.56 18.77 0.34
CA LEU A 28 -11.46 19.92 0.21
C LEU A 28 -12.74 19.56 -0.56
N LEU A 29 -12.64 18.81 -1.65
CA LEU A 29 -13.82 18.35 -2.42
C LEU A 29 -14.75 17.52 -1.53
N GLN A 30 -14.19 16.61 -0.72
CA GLN A 30 -14.99 15.83 0.23
C GLN A 30 -15.66 16.72 1.28
N TYR A 31 -14.92 17.68 1.82
CA TYR A 31 -15.43 18.65 2.79
C TYR A 31 -16.56 19.54 2.23
N PHE A 32 -16.36 20.11 1.04
CA PHE A 32 -17.37 20.95 0.39
C PHE A 32 -18.63 20.16 0.05
N ASN A 33 -18.49 18.93 -0.45
CA ASN A 33 -19.64 18.07 -0.73
C ASN A 33 -20.40 17.70 0.56
N TYR A 34 -19.69 17.41 1.67
CA TYR A 34 -20.32 17.10 2.95
C TYR A 34 -21.18 18.26 3.48
N HIS A 35 -20.68 19.50 3.36
CA HIS A 35 -21.36 20.71 3.82
C HIS A 35 -22.29 21.36 2.78
N ASN A 36 -22.44 20.77 1.59
CA ASN A 36 -23.13 21.37 0.45
C ASN A 36 -22.66 22.81 0.11
N LEU A 37 -21.34 23.02 0.16
CA LEU A 37 -20.71 24.31 -0.13
C LEU A 37 -20.47 24.50 -1.62
N SER A 38 -20.54 25.75 -2.08
CA SER A 38 -20.28 26.07 -3.48
C SER A 38 -18.79 26.08 -3.77
N TYR A 39 -18.40 25.37 -4.81
CA TYR A 39 -17.09 25.44 -5.43
C TYR A 39 -17.25 25.24 -6.94
N HIS A 40 -16.27 25.72 -7.70
CA HIS A 40 -16.18 25.44 -9.12
C HIS A 40 -14.97 24.56 -9.40
N LYS A 41 -15.12 23.62 -10.33
CA LYS A 41 -14.09 22.64 -10.65
C LYS A 41 -13.81 22.74 -12.14
N GLU A 42 -12.53 22.91 -12.46
CA GLU A 42 -11.99 22.89 -13.81
C GLU A 42 -11.08 21.67 -13.99
N GLU A 43 -10.40 21.56 -15.12
CA GLU A 43 -9.57 20.39 -15.43
C GLU A 43 -8.46 20.17 -14.39
N ASP A 44 -7.72 21.21 -14.02
CA ASP A 44 -6.50 21.14 -13.19
C ASP A 44 -6.58 21.95 -11.89
N TYR A 45 -7.70 22.62 -11.61
CA TYR A 45 -7.89 23.42 -10.40
C TYR A 45 -9.33 23.43 -9.89
N ILE A 46 -9.46 23.89 -8.64
CA ILE A 46 -10.73 24.25 -8.02
C ILE A 46 -10.76 25.74 -7.64
N LEU A 47 -11.95 26.33 -7.65
CA LEU A 47 -12.24 27.66 -7.14
C LEU A 47 -13.22 27.55 -5.97
N TYR A 48 -12.97 28.28 -4.88
CA TYR A 48 -13.82 28.27 -3.69
C TYR A 48 -13.64 29.56 -2.89
N ASN A 49 -14.46 29.76 -1.86
CA ASN A 49 -14.31 30.87 -0.92
C ASN A 49 -13.55 30.39 0.32
N SER A 50 -12.42 31.03 0.62
CA SER A 50 -11.57 30.70 1.76
C SER A 50 -12.31 30.83 3.10
N SER A 51 -13.28 31.74 3.19
CA SER A 51 -14.15 31.93 4.36
C SER A 51 -15.04 30.72 4.68
N ASP A 52 -15.24 29.81 3.72
CA ASP A 52 -16.03 28.59 3.96
C ASP A 52 -15.26 27.56 4.80
N ILE A 53 -13.93 27.64 4.85
CA ILE A 53 -13.09 26.81 5.70
C ILE A 53 -13.11 27.37 7.12
N ARG A 54 -13.96 26.79 7.97
CA ARG A 54 -14.13 27.18 9.38
C ARG A 54 -13.83 26.00 10.29
N GLU A 55 -13.20 26.26 11.44
CA GLU A 55 -12.82 25.22 12.41
C GLU A 55 -14.02 24.36 12.84
N GLU A 56 -15.15 24.98 13.20
CA GLU A 56 -16.39 24.27 13.56
C GLU A 56 -16.81 23.24 12.50
N LYS A 57 -16.99 23.69 11.25
CA LYS A 57 -17.37 22.83 10.12
C LYS A 57 -16.32 21.76 9.82
N TYR A 58 -15.03 22.09 9.98
CA TYR A 58 -13.95 21.12 9.79
C TYR A 58 -14.04 20.01 10.82
N LEU A 59 -14.29 20.34 12.10
CA LEU A 59 -14.42 19.34 13.17
C LEU A 59 -15.65 18.46 12.99
N GLU A 60 -16.77 18.99 12.51
CA GLU A 60 -17.94 18.19 12.10
C GLU A 60 -17.57 17.17 11.01
N PHE A 61 -16.84 17.62 9.99
CA PHE A 61 -16.36 16.75 8.91
C PHE A 61 -15.35 15.70 9.39
N VAL A 62 -14.47 16.05 10.33
CA VAL A 62 -13.56 15.09 10.99
C VAL A 62 -14.36 14.02 11.73
N GLU A 63 -15.39 14.40 12.48
CA GLU A 63 -16.24 13.46 13.21
C GLU A 63 -17.03 12.55 12.27
N ASP A 64 -17.48 13.03 11.11
CA ASP A 64 -18.08 12.18 10.08
C ASP A 64 -17.09 11.12 9.57
N LYS A 65 -15.87 11.53 9.21
CA LYS A 65 -14.86 10.65 8.60
C LYS A 65 -14.25 9.66 9.57
N TYR A 66 -14.02 10.07 10.82
CA TYR A 66 -13.29 9.30 11.82
C TYR A 66 -14.11 8.93 13.05
N GLY A 67 -15.41 9.24 13.10
CA GLY A 67 -16.24 9.12 14.30
C GLY A 67 -16.24 7.72 14.91
N GLN A 68 -16.19 6.67 14.09
CA GLN A 68 -16.14 5.28 14.59
C GLN A 68 -14.87 4.98 15.41
N GLU A 69 -13.81 5.76 15.21
CA GLU A 69 -12.55 5.65 15.94
C GLU A 69 -12.50 6.53 17.21
N PHE A 70 -13.50 7.40 17.42
CA PHE A 70 -13.56 8.30 18.56
C PHE A 70 -14.23 7.68 19.77
N HIS A 71 -13.65 7.93 20.95
CA HIS A 71 -14.12 7.33 22.19
C HIS A 71 -15.49 7.85 22.63
N HIS A 72 -15.78 9.14 22.43
CA HIS A 72 -17.07 9.71 22.78
C HIS A 72 -18.20 9.16 21.90
N LYS A 73 -17.98 8.92 20.59
CA LYS A 73 -18.96 8.25 19.72
C LYS A 73 -19.29 6.84 20.18
N ILE A 74 -18.29 6.07 20.63
CA ILE A 74 -18.53 4.73 21.20
C ILE A 74 -19.38 4.84 22.48
N VAL A 75 -19.11 5.83 23.33
CA VAL A 75 -19.91 6.09 24.53
C VAL A 75 -21.34 6.47 24.15
N GLU A 76 -21.56 7.44 23.25
CA GLU A 76 -22.88 7.85 22.77
C GLU A 76 -23.68 6.65 22.23
N ASN A 77 -23.07 5.81 21.39
CA ASN A 77 -23.72 4.63 20.80
C ASN A 77 -24.12 3.58 21.85
N ILE A 78 -23.34 3.43 22.92
CA ILE A 78 -23.71 2.52 24.02
C ILE A 78 -24.83 3.16 24.84
N LEU A 79 -24.70 4.45 25.15
CA LEU A 79 -25.65 5.17 25.97
C LEU A 79 -26.97 5.40 25.23
N SER A 80 -27.06 5.32 23.91
CA SER A 80 -28.33 5.39 23.18
C SER A 80 -29.26 4.21 23.43
N ASN A 81 -28.74 3.09 23.96
CA ASN A 81 -29.56 1.93 24.31
C ASN A 81 -30.46 2.22 25.53
N GLU A 82 -31.63 1.59 25.56
CA GLU A 82 -32.57 1.66 26.69
C GLU A 82 -32.04 0.88 27.90
N GLU A 83 -31.57 -0.35 27.66
CA GLU A 83 -30.93 -1.19 28.68
C GLU A 83 -29.43 -1.30 28.43
N ILE A 84 -28.64 -1.04 29.47
CA ILE A 84 -27.18 -1.08 29.41
C ILE A 84 -26.67 -2.18 30.34
N THR A 85 -25.96 -3.14 29.76
CA THR A 85 -25.40 -4.29 30.48
C THR A 85 -24.17 -3.92 31.31
N ASN A 86 -23.82 -4.75 32.29
CA ASN A 86 -22.60 -4.56 33.09
C ASN A 86 -21.32 -4.52 32.24
N GLU A 87 -21.27 -5.28 31.15
CA GLU A 87 -20.11 -5.26 30.22
C GLU A 87 -20.03 -3.94 29.46
N GLN A 88 -21.18 -3.42 29.00
CA GLN A 88 -21.23 -2.09 28.38
C GLN A 88 -20.87 -0.97 29.35
N ILE A 89 -21.26 -1.07 30.63
CA ILE A 89 -20.83 -0.13 31.67
C ILE A 89 -19.30 -0.11 31.80
N LYS A 90 -18.66 -1.28 31.78
CA LYS A 90 -17.20 -1.39 31.80
C LYS A 90 -16.58 -0.73 30.58
N ILE A 91 -17.08 -1.01 29.38
CA ILE A 91 -16.61 -0.40 28.13
C ILE A 91 -16.73 1.13 28.20
N VAL A 92 -17.87 1.67 28.62
CA VAL A 92 -18.07 3.12 28.77
C VAL A 92 -17.01 3.69 29.69
N ASN A 93 -16.86 3.14 30.90
CA ASN A 93 -15.88 3.63 31.86
C ASN A 93 -14.44 3.58 31.34
N ASP A 94 -14.07 2.53 30.59
CA ASP A 94 -12.76 2.43 29.93
C ASP A 94 -12.57 3.52 28.87
N LYS A 95 -13.62 3.86 28.12
CA LYS A 95 -13.59 4.92 27.09
C LYS A 95 -13.53 6.33 27.67
N LEU A 96 -14.18 6.60 28.80
CA LEU A 96 -14.12 7.90 29.50
C LEU A 96 -12.69 8.26 29.95
N VAL A 97 -11.81 7.27 30.09
CA VAL A 97 -10.41 7.46 30.48
C VAL A 97 -9.40 7.05 29.40
N ALA A 98 -9.85 6.83 28.17
CA ALA A 98 -9.02 6.19 27.13
C ALA A 98 -7.86 7.08 26.63
N ASN A 99 -8.03 8.39 26.58
CA ASN A 99 -6.99 9.32 26.16
C ASN A 99 -6.94 10.57 27.06
N THR A 100 -5.96 11.45 26.84
CA THR A 100 -5.73 12.63 27.69
C THR A 100 -6.93 13.58 27.70
N ILE A 101 -7.58 13.83 26.55
CA ILE A 101 -8.71 14.75 26.49
C ILE A 101 -9.95 14.17 27.16
N MET A 102 -10.25 12.88 26.96
CA MET A 102 -11.34 12.19 27.65
C MET A 102 -11.13 12.23 29.17
N LYS A 103 -9.92 11.92 29.66
CA LYS A 103 -9.59 12.04 31.11
C LYS A 103 -9.79 13.45 31.66
N LYS A 104 -9.47 14.47 30.85
CA LYS A 104 -9.64 15.88 31.23
C LYS A 104 -11.13 16.24 31.35
N CYS A 105 -11.96 15.84 30.38
CA CYS A 105 -13.40 16.12 30.38
C CYS A 105 -14.16 15.35 31.47
N PHE A 106 -13.87 14.05 31.65
CA PHE A 106 -14.63 13.16 32.54
C PHE A 106 -13.97 12.95 33.90
N ASN A 107 -13.08 13.84 34.33
CA ASN A 107 -12.23 13.68 35.52
C ASN A 107 -12.95 13.04 36.73
N LYS A 108 -12.59 11.79 37.07
CA LYS A 108 -13.17 10.97 38.16
C LYS A 108 -14.67 10.63 38.05
N ILE A 109 -15.31 10.96 36.95
CA ILE A 109 -16.69 10.57 36.65
C ILE A 109 -16.68 9.11 36.22
N LYS A 110 -17.58 8.31 36.82
CA LYS A 110 -17.87 6.95 36.40
C LYS A 110 -19.32 6.85 35.95
N PHE A 111 -19.58 6.02 34.96
CA PHE A 111 -20.92 5.67 34.57
C PHE A 111 -21.47 4.59 35.50
N GLU A 112 -22.60 4.88 36.16
CA GLU A 112 -23.27 4.02 37.14
C GLU A 112 -24.75 3.79 36.79
N ASN A 113 -25.09 3.85 35.50
CA ASN A 113 -26.45 3.69 34.95
C ASN A 113 -27.50 4.73 35.41
N LYS A 114 -27.10 5.72 36.22
CA LYS A 114 -27.98 6.79 36.74
C LYS A 114 -27.65 8.17 36.18
N ASN A 115 -26.46 8.33 35.62
CA ASN A 115 -25.89 9.61 35.17
C ASN A 115 -25.70 9.66 33.65
N LYS A 116 -26.52 8.93 32.89
CA LYS A 116 -26.48 8.88 31.42
C LYS A 116 -26.52 10.28 30.80
N GLN A 117 -27.54 11.09 31.13
CA GLN A 117 -27.71 12.42 30.56
C GLN A 117 -26.52 13.33 30.88
N TYR A 118 -26.07 13.32 32.13
CA TYR A 118 -24.91 14.11 32.56
C TYR A 118 -23.64 13.81 31.76
N ILE A 119 -23.39 12.54 31.41
CA ILE A 119 -22.24 12.18 30.56
C ILE A 119 -22.43 12.70 29.13
N LEU A 120 -23.64 12.59 28.57
CA LEU A 120 -23.95 13.09 27.23
C LEU A 120 -23.81 14.63 27.16
N ASP A 121 -24.24 15.35 28.19
CA ASP A 121 -24.11 16.80 28.28
C ASP A 121 -22.63 17.22 28.29
N ILE A 122 -21.78 16.52 29.05
CA ILE A 122 -20.33 16.76 29.05
C ILE A 122 -19.71 16.51 27.67
N ILE A 123 -20.14 15.44 26.97
CA ILE A 123 -19.68 15.17 25.60
C ILE A 123 -20.02 16.36 24.70
N GLU A 124 -21.27 16.84 24.76
CA GLU A 124 -21.74 17.92 23.90
C GLU A 124 -21.03 19.24 24.20
N GLU A 125 -20.92 19.62 25.48
CA GLU A 125 -20.20 20.82 25.92
C GLU A 125 -18.73 20.85 25.49
N ASN A 126 -18.10 19.68 25.37
CA ASN A 126 -16.67 19.53 25.05
C ASN A 126 -16.43 18.91 23.65
N ARG A 127 -17.46 18.79 22.80
CA ARG A 127 -17.42 17.99 21.56
C ARG A 127 -16.29 18.42 20.64
N ALA A 128 -16.20 19.72 20.36
CA ALA A 128 -15.17 20.31 19.52
C ALA A 128 -13.75 20.01 20.06
N ASP A 129 -13.52 20.19 21.36
CA ASP A 129 -12.23 19.93 22.01
C ASP A 129 -11.85 18.45 21.97
N ILE A 130 -12.81 17.55 22.22
CA ILE A 130 -12.61 16.10 22.16
C ILE A 130 -12.19 15.68 20.75
N ILE A 131 -12.93 16.14 19.73
CA ILE A 131 -12.64 15.84 18.31
C ILE A 131 -11.27 16.39 17.94
N ARG A 132 -11.03 17.69 18.18
CA ARG A 132 -9.80 18.39 17.82
C ARG A 132 -8.57 17.73 18.43
N GLU A 133 -8.57 17.53 19.75
CA GLU A 133 -7.41 16.95 20.43
C GLU A 133 -7.17 15.49 20.07
N THR A 134 -8.25 14.71 19.89
CA THR A 134 -8.11 13.31 19.47
C THR A 134 -7.56 13.21 18.05
N PHE A 135 -8.15 13.93 17.10
CA PHE A 135 -7.72 13.94 15.69
C PHE A 135 -6.28 14.42 15.53
N ARG A 136 -5.94 15.51 16.22
CA ARG A 136 -4.61 16.13 16.19
C ARG A 136 -3.52 15.23 16.75
N SER A 137 -3.81 14.43 17.77
CA SER A 137 -2.79 13.65 18.50
C SER A 137 -2.68 12.19 18.09
N LYS A 138 -3.75 11.59 17.56
CA LYS A 138 -3.75 10.15 17.24
C LYS A 138 -2.88 9.87 16.02
N LYS A 139 -1.98 8.89 16.16
CA LYS A 139 -0.93 8.60 15.16
C LYS A 139 -1.44 8.23 13.77
N ASN A 140 -2.63 7.64 13.65
CA ASN A 140 -3.22 7.27 12.35
C ASN A 140 -4.14 8.35 11.75
N MET A 141 -4.19 9.53 12.38
CA MET A 141 -4.96 10.69 11.94
C MET A 141 -4.00 11.83 11.57
N TYR A 142 -4.29 13.08 11.95
CA TYR A 142 -3.51 14.26 11.58
C TYR A 142 -2.02 14.13 11.93
N ALA A 143 -1.70 13.58 13.10
CA ALA A 143 -0.32 13.38 13.56
C ALA A 143 0.51 12.47 12.64
N ASN A 144 -0.12 11.71 11.74
CA ASN A 144 0.60 10.93 10.74
C ASN A 144 1.17 11.82 9.62
N TYR A 145 0.53 12.97 9.35
CA TYR A 145 0.72 13.74 8.12
C TYR A 145 1.36 15.10 8.38
N ALA A 146 1.05 15.73 9.51
CA ALA A 146 1.45 17.10 9.81
C ALA A 146 1.91 17.30 11.25
N ASN A 147 2.62 18.40 11.48
CA ASN A 147 2.99 18.88 12.80
C ASN A 147 1.71 19.19 13.58
N THR A 148 1.50 18.48 14.68
CA THR A 148 0.30 18.56 15.51
C THR A 148 0.03 19.98 16.03
N ASN A 149 1.07 20.82 16.15
CA ASN A 149 0.92 22.20 16.63
C ASN A 149 0.46 23.19 15.54
N GLN A 150 0.28 22.74 14.30
CA GLN A 150 -0.04 23.59 13.15
C GLN A 150 -1.48 23.45 12.63
N LEU A 151 -2.27 22.52 13.19
CA LEU A 151 -3.68 22.37 12.82
C LEU A 151 -4.42 23.69 13.08
N PHE A 152 -5.10 24.22 12.06
CA PHE A 152 -5.82 25.52 12.06
C PHE A 152 -4.98 26.79 12.19
N ASN A 153 -3.65 26.69 12.20
CA ASN A 153 -2.83 27.89 12.17
C ASN A 153 -2.80 28.49 10.76
N ASP A 154 -2.70 29.83 10.72
CA ASP A 154 -2.40 30.58 9.50
C ASP A 154 -1.11 30.07 8.84
N SER A 155 -1.02 30.25 7.52
CA SER A 155 0.14 29.87 6.74
C SER A 155 1.43 30.44 7.33
N GLN A 156 2.41 29.57 7.54
CA GLN A 156 3.73 29.94 8.07
C GLN A 156 4.80 29.94 6.97
N GLU A 157 6.01 30.38 7.31
CA GLU A 157 7.18 30.25 6.42
C GLU A 157 7.55 28.77 6.20
N TYR A 158 7.35 27.91 7.20
CA TYR A 158 7.70 26.49 7.15
C TYR A 158 6.48 25.61 6.92
N CYS A 159 6.60 24.63 6.03
CA CYS A 159 5.52 23.69 5.72
C CYS A 159 5.07 22.91 6.97
N ARG A 160 3.75 22.78 7.18
CA ARG A 160 3.20 22.01 8.30
C ARG A 160 3.39 20.50 8.20
N LEU A 161 3.63 19.96 6.99
CA LEU A 161 3.68 18.52 6.75
C LEU A 161 4.93 17.86 7.34
N LEU A 162 4.78 16.65 7.87
CA LEU A 162 5.92 15.86 8.36
C LEU A 162 6.89 15.55 7.22
N GLY A 163 8.20 15.62 7.52
CA GLY A 163 9.25 15.48 6.52
C GLY A 163 9.54 16.77 5.74
N TYR A 164 8.61 17.74 5.73
CA TYR A 164 8.79 19.08 5.15
C TYR A 164 8.87 20.18 6.22
N CYS A 165 8.38 19.90 7.44
CA CYS A 165 8.44 20.81 8.57
C CYS A 165 9.87 20.93 9.13
N ILE A 166 10.20 22.10 9.65
CA ILE A 166 11.53 22.42 10.16
C ILE A 166 11.47 22.69 11.67
N ASP A 167 12.37 22.07 12.43
CA ASP A 167 12.67 22.49 13.80
C ASP A 167 13.52 23.77 13.73
N VAL A 168 12.84 24.93 13.71
CA VAL A 168 13.46 26.24 13.52
C VAL A 168 14.54 26.51 14.57
N GLY A 169 14.29 26.14 15.82
CA GLY A 169 15.22 26.37 16.93
C GLY A 169 16.55 25.64 16.76
N LYS A 170 16.55 24.46 16.13
CA LYS A 170 17.77 23.66 15.90
C LYS A 170 18.35 23.81 14.51
N LYS A 171 17.52 23.98 13.49
CA LYS A 171 17.90 23.85 12.08
C LYS A 171 17.67 25.10 11.25
N GLY A 172 16.98 26.12 11.77
CA GLY A 172 16.57 27.31 11.00
C GLY A 172 17.71 28.06 10.31
N LYS A 173 18.91 28.09 10.92
CA LYS A 173 20.08 28.77 10.33
C LYS A 173 20.72 28.03 9.15
N SER A 174 20.31 26.78 8.88
CA SER A 174 20.94 25.91 7.90
C SER A 174 19.99 25.42 6.80
N THR A 175 18.83 26.05 6.68
CA THR A 175 17.75 25.64 5.75
C THR A 175 17.94 26.18 4.34
N GLY A 176 18.52 27.38 4.21
CA GLY A 176 18.74 28.03 2.94
C GLY A 176 20.02 27.57 2.23
N TYR A 177 20.05 27.73 0.92
CA TYR A 177 21.24 27.44 0.11
C TYR A 177 22.45 28.23 0.61
N ASN A 178 23.59 27.55 0.76
CA ASN A 178 24.81 28.13 1.36
C ASN A 178 24.61 28.64 2.80
N PHE A 179 23.70 28.02 3.56
CA PHE A 179 23.36 28.40 4.93
C PHE A 179 22.83 29.85 5.07
N ASP A 180 22.29 30.38 3.97
CA ASP A 180 21.70 31.71 3.92
C ASP A 180 20.17 31.59 4.03
N ASN A 181 19.63 31.80 5.23
CA ASN A 181 18.19 31.67 5.50
C ASN A 181 17.33 32.61 4.64
N SER A 182 17.87 33.74 4.14
CA SER A 182 17.12 34.63 3.25
C SER A 182 16.78 33.98 1.90
N LYS A 183 17.45 32.88 1.56
CA LYS A 183 17.20 32.08 0.36
C LYS A 183 16.23 30.92 0.59
N PHE A 184 15.74 30.74 1.81
CA PHE A 184 14.76 29.71 2.08
C PHE A 184 13.42 30.07 1.43
N MET A 185 12.86 29.12 0.68
CA MET A 185 11.55 29.26 0.03
C MET A 185 10.66 28.14 0.54
N GLY A 186 9.87 28.45 1.55
CA GLY A 186 8.85 27.53 2.07
C GLY A 186 7.49 27.73 1.40
N ASN A 187 6.64 26.71 1.52
CA ASN A 187 5.26 26.75 1.08
C ASN A 187 4.40 26.04 2.12
N ASP A 188 3.57 26.81 2.82
CA ASP A 188 2.57 26.34 3.77
C ASP A 188 1.22 26.97 3.44
N MET A 189 0.16 26.20 3.63
CA MET A 189 -1.20 26.67 3.39
C MET A 189 -2.18 25.89 4.27
N ILE A 190 -3.27 26.52 4.71
CA ILE A 190 -4.25 25.89 5.60
C ILE A 190 -4.93 24.67 4.96
N GLU A 191 -5.02 24.66 3.63
CA GLU A 191 -5.57 23.57 2.83
C GLU A 191 -4.80 22.25 3.02
N MET A 192 -3.53 22.31 3.44
CA MET A 192 -2.76 21.11 3.77
C MET A 192 -3.32 20.36 4.99
N ASP A 193 -4.17 20.99 5.80
CA ASP A 193 -4.88 20.29 6.89
C ASP A 193 -5.84 19.23 6.33
N PHE A 194 -6.26 19.34 5.06
CA PHE A 194 -7.16 18.39 4.40
C PHE A 194 -6.44 17.18 3.79
N ILE A 195 -5.11 17.16 3.78
CA ILE A 195 -4.32 16.04 3.25
C ILE A 195 -4.67 14.68 3.86
N PRO A 196 -4.92 14.53 5.19
CA PRO A 196 -5.27 13.23 5.77
C PRO A 196 -6.46 12.54 5.10
N PHE A 197 -7.43 13.31 4.60
CA PHE A 197 -8.66 12.77 3.99
C PHE A 197 -8.46 12.24 2.56
N ALA A 198 -7.32 12.56 1.93
CA ALA A 198 -6.96 12.03 0.62
C ALA A 198 -6.30 10.65 0.69
N PHE A 199 -5.75 10.30 1.84
CA PHE A 199 -5.02 9.05 2.04
C PHE A 199 -5.96 7.93 2.46
N VAL A 200 -5.86 6.78 1.80
CA VAL A 200 -6.64 5.59 2.11
C VAL A 200 -5.74 4.56 2.77
N GLY A 201 -6.12 4.09 3.96
CA GLY A 201 -5.38 3.12 4.77
C GLY A 201 -5.23 3.57 6.22
N ASN A 202 -4.56 2.73 7.04
CA ASN A 202 -4.36 3.02 8.48
C ASN A 202 -2.88 2.99 8.85
N ARG A 203 -2.27 1.81 8.95
CA ARG A 203 -0.83 1.65 9.23
C ARG A 203 0.02 2.07 8.04
N GLU A 204 -0.35 1.54 6.88
CA GLU A 204 0.14 1.94 5.57
C GLU A 204 -1.02 2.64 4.85
N ALA A 205 -0.80 3.87 4.41
CA ALA A 205 -1.79 4.68 3.72
C ALA A 205 -1.21 5.17 2.39
N PHE A 206 -2.05 5.18 1.35
CA PHE A 206 -1.65 5.58 0.00
C PHE A 206 -2.57 6.67 -0.53
N PHE A 207 -1.97 7.57 -1.30
CA PHE A 207 -2.65 8.56 -2.12
C PHE A 207 -2.18 8.40 -3.57
N ILE A 208 -3.12 8.19 -4.48
CA ILE A 208 -2.84 8.02 -5.91
C ILE A 208 -2.99 9.39 -6.56
N ASN A 209 -1.87 9.99 -6.95
CA ASN A 209 -1.84 11.32 -7.57
C ASN A 209 -2.13 11.21 -9.09
N ASP A 210 -3.31 10.72 -9.49
CA ASP A 210 -3.79 10.74 -10.90
C ASP A 210 -4.33 12.14 -11.24
N ASN A 211 -3.47 13.15 -11.09
CA ASN A 211 -3.81 14.57 -11.26
C ASN A 211 -3.85 15.03 -12.72
N TYR A 212 -4.04 14.12 -13.67
CA TYR A 212 -4.27 14.49 -15.08
C TYR A 212 -5.49 15.41 -15.22
N THR A 213 -6.53 15.13 -14.43
CA THR A 213 -7.64 16.06 -14.16
C THR A 213 -8.10 15.90 -12.72
N ILE A 214 -8.80 16.89 -12.17
CA ILE A 214 -9.44 16.78 -10.85
C ILE A 214 -10.42 15.60 -10.80
N ASP A 215 -11.12 15.30 -11.91
CA ASP A 215 -12.03 14.16 -11.99
C ASP A 215 -11.30 12.81 -11.95
N ARG A 216 -10.16 12.68 -12.63
CA ARG A 216 -9.34 11.47 -12.53
C ARG A 216 -8.80 11.26 -11.12
N LEU A 217 -8.40 12.34 -10.46
CA LEU A 217 -7.95 12.31 -9.07
C LEU A 217 -9.06 11.80 -8.13
N LYS A 218 -10.28 12.31 -8.29
CA LYS A 218 -11.45 11.88 -7.53
C LYS A 218 -11.81 10.42 -7.81
N VAL A 219 -11.97 10.04 -9.08
CA VAL A 219 -12.40 8.69 -9.48
C VAL A 219 -11.41 7.62 -9.04
N SER A 220 -10.11 7.89 -9.17
CA SER A 220 -9.05 6.95 -8.73
C SER A 220 -9.09 6.75 -7.21
N ASN A 221 -9.26 7.81 -6.43
CA ASN A 221 -9.38 7.73 -4.98
C ASN A 221 -10.64 6.99 -4.53
N GLU A 222 -11.82 7.34 -5.05
CA GLU A 222 -13.09 6.66 -4.73
C GLU A 222 -13.07 5.18 -5.12
N THR A 223 -12.43 4.85 -6.26
CA THR A 223 -12.24 3.46 -6.67
C THR A 223 -11.32 2.73 -5.71
N PHE A 224 -10.24 3.36 -5.24
CA PHE A 224 -9.34 2.76 -4.27
C PHE A 224 -10.02 2.49 -2.92
N GLU A 225 -10.79 3.45 -2.41
CA GLU A 225 -11.59 3.26 -1.20
C GLU A 225 -12.55 2.06 -1.33
N ARG A 226 -13.21 1.93 -2.48
CA ARG A 226 -14.13 0.81 -2.75
C ARG A 226 -13.41 -0.53 -2.72
N ILE A 227 -12.22 -0.62 -3.33
CA ILE A 227 -11.38 -1.83 -3.32
C ILE A 227 -10.96 -2.18 -1.89
N ILE A 228 -10.56 -1.17 -1.09
CA ILE A 228 -10.17 -1.35 0.31
C ILE A 228 -11.33 -1.88 1.15
N ARG A 229 -12.53 -1.27 1.03
CA ARG A 229 -13.73 -1.74 1.75
C ARG A 229 -14.04 -3.20 1.42
N LYS A 230 -14.05 -3.54 0.12
CA LYS A 230 -14.24 -4.92 -0.33
C LYS A 230 -13.18 -5.88 0.26
N ASN A 231 -11.91 -5.45 0.32
CA ASN A 231 -10.83 -6.25 0.90
C ASN A 231 -11.02 -6.48 2.40
N ILE A 232 -11.46 -5.47 3.16
CA ILE A 232 -11.76 -5.59 4.60
C ILE A 232 -12.89 -6.61 4.81
N ASP A 233 -13.95 -6.53 4.00
CA ASP A 233 -15.11 -7.44 4.08
C ASP A 233 -14.70 -8.90 3.79
N GLU A 234 -13.86 -9.11 2.77
CA GLU A 234 -13.36 -10.45 2.40
C GLU A 234 -12.36 -11.04 3.42
N ASN A 235 -11.62 -10.20 4.15
CA ASN A 235 -10.55 -10.62 5.06
C ASN A 235 -10.93 -10.60 6.56
N ASN A 236 -12.21 -10.78 6.89
CA ASN A 236 -12.73 -10.78 8.27
C ASN A 236 -12.29 -9.54 9.08
N GLY A 237 -12.32 -8.36 8.45
CA GLY A 237 -11.96 -7.10 9.09
C GLY A 237 -10.45 -6.78 9.11
N LYS A 238 -9.59 -7.65 8.56
CA LYS A 238 -8.15 -7.35 8.45
C LYS A 238 -7.88 -6.45 7.24
N LEU A 239 -7.26 -5.30 7.49
CA LEU A 239 -6.84 -4.35 6.48
C LEU A 239 -5.38 -4.58 6.05
N ASP A 240 -5.18 -4.96 4.79
CA ASP A 240 -3.87 -4.86 4.12
C ASP A 240 -3.99 -3.90 2.93
N THR A 241 -3.67 -2.63 3.19
CA THR A 241 -3.79 -1.55 2.20
C THR A 241 -2.90 -1.77 0.98
N ARG A 242 -1.69 -2.35 1.16
CA ARG A 242 -0.76 -2.60 0.05
C ARG A 242 -1.27 -3.74 -0.82
N GLN A 243 -1.78 -4.80 -0.23
CA GLN A 243 -2.41 -5.90 -0.97
C GLN A 243 -3.60 -5.39 -1.78
N ALA A 244 -4.45 -4.55 -1.17
CA ALA A 244 -5.59 -3.95 -1.86
C ALA A 244 -5.16 -3.06 -3.02
N LEU A 245 -4.08 -2.27 -2.88
CA LEU A 245 -3.51 -1.48 -3.97
C LEU A 245 -3.02 -2.38 -5.12
N PHE A 246 -2.23 -3.41 -4.80
CA PHE A 246 -1.71 -4.36 -5.78
C PHE A 246 -2.86 -5.06 -6.53
N ARG A 247 -3.85 -5.58 -5.81
CA ARG A 247 -5.05 -6.19 -6.39
C ARG A 247 -5.82 -5.20 -7.27
N GLY A 248 -5.98 -3.95 -6.82
CA GLY A 248 -6.64 -2.90 -7.57
C GLY A 248 -5.99 -2.64 -8.93
N ILE A 249 -4.66 -2.60 -8.98
CA ILE A 249 -3.91 -2.41 -10.22
C ILE A 249 -4.07 -3.61 -11.16
N VAL A 250 -4.05 -4.83 -10.62
CA VAL A 250 -4.16 -6.07 -11.40
C VAL A 250 -5.57 -6.25 -11.96
N GLU A 251 -6.61 -6.05 -11.15
CA GLU A 251 -8.00 -6.38 -11.48
C GLU A 251 -8.76 -5.25 -12.20
N SER A 252 -8.35 -3.99 -12.04
CA SER A 252 -9.13 -2.85 -12.54
C SER A 252 -8.53 -2.22 -13.79
N ILE A 253 -9.30 -2.29 -14.88
CA ILE A 253 -8.93 -1.71 -16.18
C ILE A 253 -8.86 -0.18 -16.10
N ASP A 254 -9.77 0.45 -15.34
CA ASP A 254 -9.95 1.91 -15.28
C ASP A 254 -9.28 2.60 -14.09
N PHE A 255 -8.77 1.82 -13.14
CA PHE A 255 -8.16 2.33 -11.92
C PHE A 255 -6.96 3.22 -12.20
N ILE A 256 -5.96 2.69 -12.91
CA ILE A 256 -4.76 3.42 -13.33
C ILE A 256 -4.41 2.99 -14.77
N GLN A 257 -4.18 3.96 -15.65
CA GLN A 257 -3.93 3.75 -17.09
C GLN A 257 -2.69 4.47 -17.64
N ARG A 258 -2.03 5.27 -16.81
CA ARG A 258 -0.90 6.14 -17.17
C ARG A 258 0.16 6.08 -16.08
N ASP A 259 1.31 6.67 -16.37
CA ASP A 259 2.33 6.92 -15.36
C ASP A 259 1.72 7.74 -14.22
N VAL A 260 1.81 7.22 -13.01
CA VAL A 260 1.20 7.86 -11.85
C VAL A 260 2.16 7.88 -10.67
N GLU A 261 2.16 8.99 -9.96
CA GLU A 261 2.83 9.13 -8.68
C GLU A 261 1.90 8.61 -7.57
N ILE A 262 2.40 7.71 -6.73
CA ILE A 262 1.69 7.22 -5.55
C ILE A 262 2.46 7.68 -4.33
N ILE A 263 1.82 8.47 -3.48
CA ILE A 263 2.40 8.91 -2.21
C ILE A 263 2.04 7.89 -1.14
N PHE A 264 3.06 7.41 -0.46
CA PHE A 264 2.97 6.40 0.58
C PHE A 264 3.28 7.03 1.94
N LYS A 265 2.46 6.71 2.94
CA LYS A 265 2.71 7.06 4.33
C LYS A 265 2.64 5.84 5.26
N ASP A 266 3.75 5.56 5.93
CA ASP A 266 3.83 4.62 7.06
C ASP A 266 3.70 5.40 8.38
N ILE A 267 2.83 4.93 9.26
CA ILE A 267 2.62 5.49 10.61
C ILE A 267 3.88 5.51 11.49
N ASN A 268 4.86 4.67 11.18
CA ASN A 268 6.13 4.58 11.92
C ASN A 268 7.22 5.48 11.35
N LYS A 269 6.99 6.14 10.20
CA LYS A 269 7.96 7.03 9.55
C LYS A 269 7.55 8.49 9.70
N GLY A 270 8.53 9.37 9.91
CA GLY A 270 8.33 10.82 10.01
C GLY A 270 8.36 11.56 8.68
N TYR A 271 8.22 10.87 7.56
CA TYR A 271 8.32 11.41 6.20
C TYR A 271 7.39 10.65 5.24
N PHE A 272 7.13 11.27 4.09
CA PHE A 272 6.41 10.67 2.97
C PHE A 272 7.39 9.95 2.04
N GLU A 273 6.93 8.87 1.42
CA GLU A 273 7.67 8.16 0.37
C GLU A 273 6.88 8.25 -0.93
N THR A 274 7.60 8.25 -2.05
CA THR A 274 6.99 8.37 -3.38
C THR A 274 7.30 7.11 -4.17
N LEU A 275 6.26 6.49 -4.72
CA LEU A 275 6.34 5.37 -5.64
C LEU A 275 5.90 5.85 -7.02
N TYR A 276 6.78 5.69 -8.02
CA TYR A 276 6.43 6.02 -9.40
C TYR A 276 5.99 4.75 -10.13
N LEU A 277 4.70 4.66 -10.44
CA LEU A 277 4.13 3.54 -11.14
C LEU A 277 4.05 3.87 -12.63
N ARG A 278 4.95 3.27 -13.41
CA ARG A 278 5.03 3.46 -14.88
C ARG A 278 3.98 2.62 -15.59
N LYS A 279 3.55 3.07 -16.76
CA LYS A 279 2.62 2.38 -17.65
C LYS A 279 3.07 0.97 -17.99
N ASP A 280 4.35 0.78 -18.29
CA ASP A 280 4.90 -0.56 -18.58
C ASP A 280 4.72 -1.52 -17.38
N SER A 281 4.95 -1.04 -16.16
CA SER A 281 4.72 -1.82 -14.94
C SER A 281 3.23 -2.11 -14.72
N ILE A 282 2.34 -1.15 -15.01
CA ILE A 282 0.87 -1.35 -14.99
C ILE A 282 0.45 -2.43 -15.99
N ASP A 283 1.02 -2.40 -17.20
CA ASP A 283 0.72 -3.38 -18.25
C ASP A 283 1.18 -4.79 -17.85
N ILE A 284 2.31 -4.90 -17.12
CA ILE A 284 2.76 -6.16 -16.52
C ILE A 284 1.78 -6.62 -15.41
N PHE A 285 1.37 -5.73 -14.50
CA PHE A 285 0.39 -6.07 -13.46
C PHE A 285 -0.93 -6.56 -14.05
N LYS A 286 -1.49 -5.86 -15.05
CA LYS A 286 -2.69 -6.29 -15.78
C LYS A 286 -2.47 -7.58 -16.58
N ALA A 287 -1.25 -7.84 -17.04
CA ALA A 287 -0.91 -9.09 -17.70
C ALA A 287 -0.92 -10.29 -16.73
N LEU A 288 -0.76 -10.09 -15.42
CA LEU A 288 -0.85 -11.20 -14.44
C LEU A 288 -2.20 -11.91 -14.54
N ASP A 289 -3.30 -11.15 -14.54
CA ASP A 289 -4.65 -11.71 -14.65
C ASP A 289 -4.92 -12.32 -16.04
N ARG A 290 -4.58 -11.58 -17.11
CA ARG A 290 -4.73 -12.07 -18.50
C ARG A 290 -4.01 -13.39 -18.76
N GLU A 291 -2.85 -13.59 -18.13
CA GLU A 291 -2.01 -14.78 -18.28
C GLU A 291 -2.30 -15.86 -17.24
N LYS A 292 -3.37 -15.68 -16.45
CA LYS A 292 -3.81 -16.61 -15.40
C LYS A 292 -2.68 -16.93 -14.42
N ILE A 293 -1.90 -15.91 -14.07
CA ILE A 293 -0.91 -15.97 -12.99
C ILE A 293 -1.66 -15.76 -11.69
N ASP A 294 -1.58 -16.75 -10.80
CA ASP A 294 -2.17 -16.66 -9.47
C ASP A 294 -1.31 -15.72 -8.60
N TYR A 295 -1.61 -14.42 -8.69
CA TYR A 295 -0.89 -13.38 -7.96
C TYR A 295 -1.19 -13.41 -6.45
N ASN A 296 -2.27 -14.08 -6.02
CA ASN A 296 -2.53 -14.29 -4.59
C ASN A 296 -1.49 -15.23 -3.95
N SER A 297 -0.88 -16.12 -4.75
CA SER A 297 0.24 -16.95 -4.29
C SER A 297 1.44 -16.14 -3.79
N PHE A 298 1.58 -14.89 -4.23
CA PHE A 298 2.64 -13.99 -3.76
C PHE A 298 2.42 -13.51 -2.32
N ASN A 299 1.19 -13.59 -1.78
CA ASN A 299 0.86 -13.20 -0.42
C ASN A 299 1.36 -14.23 0.61
N THR A 300 2.68 -14.41 0.66
CA THR A 300 3.35 -15.32 1.57
C THR A 300 4.58 -14.68 2.17
N ALA A 301 4.87 -15.06 3.41
CA ALA A 301 6.11 -14.72 4.07
C ALA A 301 7.14 -15.83 3.87
N TYR A 302 8.38 -15.45 3.61
CA TYR A 302 9.51 -16.37 3.64
C TYR A 302 10.32 -16.13 4.92
N LYS A 303 10.31 -17.12 5.83
CA LYS A 303 11.08 -17.08 7.07
C LYS A 303 12.56 -17.24 6.73
N VAL A 304 13.35 -16.21 7.00
CA VAL A 304 14.82 -16.27 6.86
C VAL A 304 15.43 -16.77 8.16
N ASN A 305 14.95 -16.27 9.30
CA ASN A 305 15.27 -16.74 10.65
C ASN A 305 14.10 -16.40 11.60
N ASP A 306 14.23 -16.69 12.89
CA ASP A 306 13.16 -16.47 13.88
C ASP A 306 12.73 -15.00 14.03
N LYS A 307 13.58 -14.05 13.66
CA LYS A 307 13.35 -12.61 13.82
C LYS A 307 13.08 -11.89 12.50
N TYR A 308 13.25 -12.57 11.36
CA TYR A 308 13.21 -11.93 10.05
C TYR A 308 12.44 -12.75 9.02
N TYR A 309 11.40 -12.12 8.48
CA TYR A 309 10.56 -12.65 7.41
C TYR A 309 10.63 -11.68 6.22
N ARG A 310 10.81 -12.24 5.03
CA ARG A 310 10.69 -11.51 3.77
C ARG A 310 9.23 -11.56 3.31
N ASN A 311 8.69 -10.41 2.90
CA ASN A 311 7.35 -10.31 2.33
C ASN A 311 7.48 -10.47 0.80
N ILE A 312 7.06 -11.63 0.28
CA ILE A 312 7.24 -11.95 -1.14
C ILE A 312 6.42 -11.02 -2.04
N GLN A 313 5.18 -10.72 -1.68
CA GLN A 313 4.32 -9.82 -2.45
C GLN A 313 4.95 -8.43 -2.58
N LYS A 314 5.47 -7.89 -1.48
CA LYS A 314 6.15 -6.59 -1.47
C LYS A 314 7.32 -6.58 -2.45
N GLU A 315 8.16 -7.61 -2.40
CA GLU A 315 9.33 -7.68 -3.28
C GLU A 315 8.96 -7.92 -4.75
N VAL A 316 7.93 -8.72 -5.04
CA VAL A 316 7.41 -8.89 -6.41
C VAL A 316 6.89 -7.56 -6.95
N MET A 317 6.13 -6.80 -6.14
CA MET A 317 5.62 -5.49 -6.51
C MET A 317 6.77 -4.52 -6.78
N GLU A 318 7.77 -4.45 -5.90
CA GLU A 318 8.96 -3.61 -6.08
C GLU A 318 9.75 -3.98 -7.34
N CYS A 319 9.90 -5.27 -7.64
CA CYS A 319 10.55 -5.73 -8.87
C CYS A 319 9.77 -5.30 -10.12
N ILE A 320 8.45 -5.50 -10.18
CA ILE A 320 7.62 -5.09 -11.33
C ILE A 320 7.64 -3.57 -11.51
N MET A 321 7.49 -2.80 -10.43
CA MET A 321 7.53 -1.32 -10.47
C MET A 321 8.87 -0.78 -10.99
N ASN A 322 9.96 -1.50 -10.71
CA ASN A 322 11.31 -1.11 -11.12
C ASN A 322 11.81 -1.84 -12.39
N ASN A 323 10.96 -2.59 -13.08
CA ASN A 323 11.34 -3.44 -14.22
C ASN A 323 12.56 -4.35 -13.92
N MET A 324 12.63 -4.85 -12.69
CA MET A 324 13.68 -5.77 -12.24
C MET A 324 13.18 -7.22 -12.33
N VAL A 325 14.04 -8.11 -12.81
CA VAL A 325 13.77 -9.55 -12.87
C VAL A 325 13.65 -10.17 -11.47
N LEU A 326 12.91 -11.28 -11.39
CA LEU A 326 12.57 -11.99 -10.16
C LEU A 326 13.52 -13.15 -9.83
N ASP A 327 14.67 -13.24 -10.52
CA ASP A 327 15.67 -14.31 -10.42
C ASP A 327 15.97 -14.69 -8.94
N ASN A 328 16.26 -13.71 -8.09
CA ASN A 328 16.56 -13.94 -6.66
C ASN A 328 15.40 -14.61 -5.89
N LEU A 329 14.15 -14.26 -6.20
CA LEU A 329 12.97 -14.84 -5.56
C LEU A 329 12.69 -16.24 -6.11
N ILE A 330 12.91 -16.45 -7.41
CA ILE A 330 12.79 -17.77 -8.04
C ILE A 330 13.80 -18.73 -7.43
N GLU A 331 15.06 -18.34 -7.33
CA GLU A 331 16.14 -19.13 -6.72
C GLU A 331 15.86 -19.46 -5.25
N LEU A 332 15.33 -18.49 -4.49
CA LEU A 332 14.87 -18.70 -3.12
C LEU A 332 13.77 -19.79 -3.05
N CYS A 333 12.81 -19.74 -3.97
CA CYS A 333 11.72 -20.72 -4.02
C CYS A 333 12.21 -22.10 -4.47
N LEU A 334 13.16 -22.17 -5.41
CA LEU A 334 13.78 -23.44 -5.83
C LEU A 334 14.54 -24.10 -4.68
N LYS A 335 15.31 -23.33 -3.90
CA LYS A 335 15.99 -23.81 -2.69
C LYS A 335 15.03 -24.30 -1.62
N GLY A 336 13.93 -23.59 -1.43
CA GLY A 336 12.88 -23.92 -0.46
C GLY A 336 11.85 -24.95 -0.94
N ASN A 337 12.03 -25.54 -2.12
CA ASN A 337 11.06 -26.46 -2.76
C ASN A 337 9.63 -25.90 -2.88
N ARG A 338 9.47 -24.58 -3.00
CA ARG A 338 8.17 -23.89 -3.14
C ARG A 338 7.73 -23.87 -4.61
N ASN A 339 7.47 -25.04 -5.17
CA ASN A 339 7.36 -25.22 -6.63
C ASN A 339 6.23 -24.41 -7.28
N TYR A 340 5.08 -24.31 -6.60
CA TYR A 340 3.93 -23.56 -7.10
C TYR A 340 4.25 -22.07 -7.20
N LEU A 341 4.76 -21.48 -6.12
CA LEU A 341 5.20 -20.08 -6.09
C LEU A 341 6.30 -19.81 -7.13
N ALA A 342 7.30 -20.68 -7.24
CA ALA A 342 8.34 -20.57 -8.26
C ALA A 342 7.74 -20.53 -9.68
N THR A 343 6.71 -21.32 -9.95
CA THR A 343 6.01 -21.31 -11.25
C THR A 343 5.37 -19.94 -11.53
N GLN A 344 4.69 -19.35 -10.55
CA GLN A 344 4.06 -18.04 -10.72
C GLN A 344 5.11 -16.92 -10.88
N LEU A 345 6.22 -17.00 -10.15
CA LEU A 345 7.34 -16.06 -10.28
C LEU A 345 8.03 -16.16 -11.65
N ILE A 346 8.29 -17.37 -12.16
CA ILE A 346 8.88 -17.56 -13.50
C ILE A 346 7.98 -16.98 -14.58
N LYS A 347 6.66 -17.26 -14.53
CA LYS A 347 5.70 -16.69 -15.49
C LYS A 347 5.71 -15.16 -15.46
N THR A 348 5.79 -14.58 -14.25
CA THR A 348 5.88 -13.13 -14.07
C THR A 348 7.19 -12.56 -14.61
N ASN A 349 8.31 -13.26 -14.40
CA ASN A 349 9.64 -12.86 -14.90
C ASN A 349 9.67 -12.73 -16.42
N ILE A 350 8.97 -13.62 -17.14
CA ILE A 350 8.83 -13.55 -18.60
C ILE A 350 8.09 -12.28 -19.03
N LEU A 351 7.04 -11.88 -18.30
CA LEU A 351 6.30 -10.66 -18.60
C LEU A 351 7.19 -9.42 -18.44
N ILE A 352 8.00 -9.39 -17.38
CA ILE A 352 8.98 -8.31 -17.14
C ILE A 352 10.03 -8.28 -18.26
N ARG A 353 10.52 -9.44 -18.72
CA ARG A 353 11.51 -9.53 -19.81
C ARG A 353 10.92 -9.25 -21.20
N GLY A 354 9.60 -9.30 -21.38
CA GLY A 354 8.94 -8.99 -22.66
C GLY A 354 9.19 -9.99 -23.80
N ASN A 355 9.73 -11.18 -23.53
CA ASN A 355 10.14 -12.14 -24.57
C ASN A 355 8.94 -12.95 -25.10
N LYS A 356 8.41 -12.56 -26.27
CA LYS A 356 7.21 -13.13 -26.89
C LYS A 356 7.31 -14.62 -27.27
N GLY A 357 8.52 -15.19 -27.37
CA GLY A 357 8.72 -16.63 -27.69
C GLY A 357 9.06 -17.52 -26.49
N MET A 358 9.37 -16.94 -25.33
CA MET A 358 9.86 -17.69 -24.17
C MET A 358 8.82 -18.68 -23.64
N LYS A 359 7.53 -18.34 -23.69
CA LYS A 359 6.44 -19.18 -23.17
C LYS A 359 6.40 -20.57 -23.83
N ASP A 360 6.57 -20.65 -25.14
CA ASP A 360 6.53 -21.93 -25.85
C ASP A 360 7.80 -22.75 -25.57
N ARG A 361 8.95 -22.08 -25.45
CA ARG A 361 10.22 -22.72 -25.08
C ARG A 361 10.17 -23.28 -23.66
N LEU A 362 9.50 -22.59 -22.72
CA LEU A 362 9.25 -23.11 -21.37
C LEU A 362 8.43 -24.41 -21.37
N LYS A 363 7.42 -24.54 -22.25
CA LYS A 363 6.64 -25.80 -22.37
C LYS A 363 7.56 -26.96 -22.74
N GLY A 364 8.53 -26.73 -23.63
CA GLY A 364 9.56 -27.72 -23.99
C GLY A 364 10.41 -28.13 -22.80
N ALA A 365 10.95 -27.16 -22.05
CA ALA A 365 11.75 -27.42 -20.84
C ALA A 365 10.94 -28.18 -19.76
N TYR A 366 9.68 -27.79 -19.54
CA TYR A 366 8.78 -28.48 -18.61
C TYR A 366 8.52 -29.94 -19.03
N ALA A 367 8.19 -30.17 -20.31
CA ALA A 367 7.93 -31.50 -20.84
C ALA A 367 9.17 -32.41 -20.72
N CYS A 368 10.36 -31.89 -21.02
CA CYS A 368 11.61 -32.63 -20.83
C CYS A 368 11.80 -33.03 -19.36
N SER A 369 11.59 -32.09 -18.45
CA SER A 369 11.71 -32.35 -17.00
C SER A 369 10.76 -33.45 -16.51
N LYS A 370 9.50 -33.45 -16.99
CA LYS A 370 8.54 -34.51 -16.66
C LYS A 370 8.90 -35.88 -17.24
N LYS A 371 9.44 -35.93 -18.47
CA LYS A 371 9.97 -37.19 -19.05
C LYS A 371 11.11 -37.74 -18.20
N VAL A 372 12.07 -36.90 -17.80
CA VAL A 372 13.18 -37.28 -16.92
C VAL A 372 12.69 -37.79 -15.57
N ALA A 373 11.71 -37.10 -14.97
CA ALA A 373 11.13 -37.51 -13.68
C ALA A 373 10.41 -38.87 -13.75
N GLY A 374 9.87 -39.23 -14.92
CA GLY A 374 9.29 -40.55 -15.18
C GLY A 374 10.34 -41.64 -15.38
N ALA A 375 11.48 -41.32 -16.01
CA ALA A 375 12.53 -42.27 -16.33
C ALA A 375 13.45 -42.63 -15.15
N LEU A 376 13.60 -41.76 -14.16
CA LEU A 376 14.58 -41.91 -13.08
C LEU A 376 13.95 -42.23 -11.72
N GLU A 377 14.75 -42.74 -10.79
CA GLU A 377 14.35 -42.93 -9.39
C GLU A 377 14.31 -41.61 -8.60
N LYS A 378 13.48 -41.56 -7.55
CA LYS A 378 13.25 -40.35 -6.74
C LYS A 378 14.55 -39.75 -6.19
N ASN A 379 15.40 -40.58 -5.60
CA ASN A 379 16.67 -40.14 -4.99
C ASN A 379 17.63 -39.52 -6.02
N LYS A 380 17.62 -40.04 -7.26
CA LYS A 380 18.44 -39.48 -8.35
C LYS A 380 17.91 -38.13 -8.80
N ILE A 381 16.59 -38.02 -8.97
CA ILE A 381 15.91 -36.76 -9.34
C ILE A 381 16.23 -35.68 -8.30
N GLU A 382 16.09 -35.99 -7.01
CA GLU A 382 16.40 -35.05 -5.92
C GLU A 382 17.87 -34.64 -5.91
N SER A 383 18.78 -35.59 -6.12
CA SER A 383 20.22 -35.30 -6.20
C SER A 383 20.56 -34.37 -7.37
N TYR A 384 20.05 -34.64 -8.57
CA TYR A 384 20.29 -33.79 -9.74
C TYR A 384 19.64 -32.42 -9.58
N ARG A 385 18.42 -32.35 -9.06
CA ARG A 385 17.74 -31.10 -8.75
C ARG A 385 18.55 -30.26 -7.76
N GLN A 386 19.06 -30.85 -6.68
CA GLN A 386 19.87 -30.13 -5.69
C GLN A 386 21.17 -29.59 -6.29
N LYS A 387 21.85 -30.38 -7.14
CA LYS A 387 23.07 -29.95 -7.84
C LYS A 387 22.78 -28.76 -8.77
N LEU A 388 21.74 -28.87 -9.59
CA LEU A 388 21.32 -27.79 -10.50
C LEU A 388 20.95 -26.51 -9.74
N THR A 389 20.13 -26.62 -8.70
CA THR A 389 19.74 -25.47 -7.85
C THR A 389 20.97 -24.81 -7.22
N SER A 390 21.90 -25.60 -6.69
CA SER A 390 23.12 -25.07 -6.07
C SER A 390 23.98 -24.32 -7.09
N SER A 391 24.23 -24.92 -8.26
CA SER A 391 25.02 -24.29 -9.32
C SER A 391 24.40 -22.98 -9.83
N ILE A 392 23.08 -22.92 -9.97
CA ILE A 392 22.37 -21.68 -10.30
C ILE A 392 22.60 -20.59 -9.24
N ILE A 393 22.43 -20.92 -7.95
CA ILE A 393 22.58 -19.94 -6.86
C ILE A 393 24.02 -19.40 -6.79
N PHE A 394 25.01 -20.24 -7.10
CA PHE A 394 26.42 -19.84 -7.18
C PHE A 394 26.79 -19.17 -8.51
N LYS A 395 25.83 -19.01 -9.43
CA LYS A 395 26.02 -18.47 -10.78
C LYS A 395 27.06 -19.23 -11.61
N ASP A 396 27.22 -20.52 -11.35
CA ASP A 396 28.10 -21.42 -12.09
C ASP A 396 27.33 -22.06 -13.25
N TYR A 397 27.10 -21.28 -14.29
CA TYR A 397 26.24 -21.65 -15.42
C TYR A 397 26.85 -22.74 -16.30
N ASP A 398 28.18 -22.77 -16.44
CA ASP A 398 28.90 -23.86 -17.11
C ASP A 398 28.62 -25.18 -16.39
N ARG A 399 28.62 -25.17 -15.05
CA ARG A 399 28.29 -26.35 -14.28
C ARG A 399 26.84 -26.78 -14.46
N VAL A 400 25.89 -25.84 -14.54
CA VAL A 400 24.48 -26.16 -14.84
C VAL A 400 24.39 -26.89 -16.18
N CYS A 401 25.03 -26.34 -17.21
CA CYS A 401 25.10 -26.91 -18.56
C CYS A 401 25.68 -28.34 -18.58
N GLN A 402 26.81 -28.55 -17.89
CA GLN A 402 27.42 -29.88 -17.74
C GLN A 402 26.49 -30.87 -17.04
N ILE A 403 25.82 -30.46 -15.96
CA ILE A 403 24.90 -31.32 -15.21
C ILE A 403 23.70 -31.69 -16.09
N LEU A 404 23.16 -30.75 -16.89
CA LEU A 404 22.05 -31.03 -17.81
C LEU A 404 22.44 -32.03 -18.90
N LEU A 405 23.65 -31.94 -19.47
CA LEU A 405 24.16 -32.93 -20.44
C LEU A 405 24.32 -34.32 -19.80
N GLN A 406 24.89 -34.39 -18.61
CA GLN A 406 25.02 -35.64 -17.86
C GLN A 406 23.66 -36.28 -17.57
N LEU A 407 22.69 -35.45 -17.16
CA LEU A 407 21.33 -35.89 -16.88
C LEU A 407 20.61 -36.37 -18.14
N SER A 408 20.78 -35.68 -19.28
CA SER A 408 20.23 -36.08 -20.57
C SER A 408 20.75 -37.46 -20.97
N ASN A 409 22.08 -37.69 -20.90
CA ASN A 409 22.70 -38.98 -21.19
C ASN A 409 22.21 -40.09 -20.24
N TYR A 410 22.12 -39.80 -18.94
CA TYR A 410 21.71 -40.78 -17.94
C TYR A 410 20.22 -41.16 -18.04
N SER A 411 19.36 -40.20 -18.40
CA SER A 411 17.92 -40.42 -18.54
C SER A 411 17.49 -40.92 -19.93
N GLY A 412 18.35 -40.80 -20.94
CA GLY A 412 18.02 -41.09 -22.34
C GLY A 412 17.04 -40.08 -22.96
N VAL A 413 16.84 -38.91 -22.33
CA VAL A 413 15.93 -37.87 -22.81
C VAL A 413 16.75 -36.72 -23.37
N GLU A 414 16.56 -36.39 -24.65
CA GLU A 414 17.20 -35.24 -25.30
C GLU A 414 16.56 -33.91 -24.86
N PHE A 415 17.38 -32.92 -24.53
CA PHE A 415 16.92 -31.60 -24.07
C PHE A 415 17.21 -30.53 -25.14
N GLY A 416 16.28 -30.33 -26.08
CA GLY A 416 16.44 -29.30 -27.14
C GLY A 416 16.61 -27.87 -26.61
N PHE A 417 16.06 -27.55 -25.43
CA PHE A 417 16.18 -26.22 -24.82
C PHE A 417 17.60 -25.91 -24.30
N ILE A 418 18.49 -26.91 -24.15
CA ILE A 418 19.85 -26.69 -23.66
C ILE A 418 20.64 -25.79 -24.62
N TYR A 419 20.45 -25.93 -25.94
CA TYR A 419 21.22 -25.16 -26.92
C TYR A 419 21.03 -23.65 -26.73
N ASP A 420 19.83 -23.24 -26.33
CA ASP A 420 19.55 -21.85 -26.01
C ASP A 420 20.28 -21.36 -24.75
N LEU A 421 20.49 -22.25 -23.76
CA LEU A 421 21.25 -21.95 -22.55
C LEU A 421 22.75 -21.87 -22.84
N PHE A 422 23.25 -22.61 -23.85
CA PHE A 422 24.63 -22.53 -24.29
C PHE A 422 24.92 -21.25 -25.07
N ASP A 423 23.95 -20.77 -25.84
CA ASP A 423 24.07 -19.53 -26.60
C ASP A 423 24.05 -18.31 -25.68
N ASP A 424 23.04 -18.20 -24.81
CA ASP A 424 22.96 -17.14 -23.80
C ASP A 424 22.19 -17.62 -22.57
N PHE A 425 22.92 -17.99 -21.52
CA PHE A 425 22.32 -18.48 -20.28
C PHE A 425 21.50 -17.40 -19.55
N GLU A 426 21.97 -16.14 -19.53
CA GLU A 426 21.33 -15.07 -18.76
C GLU A 426 20.00 -14.65 -19.37
N SER A 427 19.92 -14.57 -20.70
CA SER A 427 18.67 -14.27 -21.41
C SER A 427 17.67 -15.43 -21.38
N ASN A 428 18.16 -16.67 -21.19
CA ASN A 428 17.35 -17.88 -21.26
C ASN A 428 17.20 -18.63 -19.92
N LYS A 429 17.61 -18.00 -18.81
CA LYS A 429 17.65 -18.60 -17.47
C LYS A 429 16.33 -19.19 -16.99
N ASP A 430 15.20 -18.60 -17.43
CA ASP A 430 13.85 -19.09 -17.11
C ASP A 430 13.60 -20.54 -17.62
N LEU A 431 14.31 -21.00 -18.66
CA LEU A 431 14.27 -22.40 -19.10
C LEU A 431 14.88 -23.33 -18.06
N ALA A 432 16.05 -22.96 -17.51
CA ALA A 432 16.70 -23.72 -16.46
C ALA A 432 15.85 -23.73 -15.19
N TYR A 433 15.31 -22.57 -14.79
CA TYR A 433 14.39 -22.47 -13.66
C TYR A 433 13.16 -23.37 -13.84
N THR A 434 12.53 -23.34 -15.02
CA THR A 434 11.36 -24.16 -15.35
C THR A 434 11.68 -25.65 -15.27
N PHE A 435 12.80 -26.07 -15.88
CA PHE A 435 13.23 -27.46 -15.87
C PHE A 435 13.46 -27.96 -14.43
N ILE A 436 14.23 -27.22 -13.63
CA ILE A 436 14.56 -27.58 -12.24
C ILE A 436 13.30 -27.61 -11.36
N ASN A 437 12.41 -26.64 -11.52
CA ASN A 437 11.17 -26.57 -10.75
C ASN A 437 10.24 -27.76 -11.01
N ALA A 438 10.18 -28.21 -12.27
CA ALA A 438 9.35 -29.34 -12.69
C ALA A 438 9.98 -30.71 -12.40
N LEU A 439 11.28 -30.75 -12.04
CA LEU A 439 12.07 -31.97 -11.85
C LEU A 439 11.76 -32.61 -10.49
N SER A 440 10.57 -33.16 -10.39
CA SER A 440 10.06 -33.83 -9.20
C SER A 440 9.15 -35.00 -9.60
N LYS A 441 9.16 -36.08 -8.82
CA LYS A 441 8.13 -37.11 -8.93
C LYS A 441 6.85 -36.57 -8.31
N ASN A 442 5.76 -36.55 -9.06
CA ASN A 442 4.44 -36.35 -8.48
C ASN A 442 4.20 -37.53 -7.51
N THR A 443 4.08 -37.27 -6.21
CA THR A 443 3.33 -38.17 -5.35
C THR A 443 1.89 -38.11 -5.84
N ASN A 444 1.27 -39.26 -6.14
CA ASN A 444 -0.13 -39.31 -6.48
C ASN A 444 -0.93 -38.48 -5.48
N SER A 445 -1.80 -37.63 -6.01
CA SER A 445 -2.83 -36.88 -5.31
C SER A 445 -3.74 -37.84 -4.53
N THR A 446 -3.39 -38.08 -3.28
CA THR A 446 -4.27 -38.59 -2.22
C THR A 446 -3.62 -38.14 -0.91
N ASN A 447 -4.40 -37.43 -0.10
CA ASN A 447 -4.05 -36.79 1.19
C ASN A 447 -3.57 -35.34 1.09
N SER A 448 -4.43 -34.48 0.53
CA SER A 448 -4.55 -33.08 0.96
C SER A 448 -5.94 -32.91 1.57
N ASN A 449 -6.03 -33.22 2.86
CA ASN A 449 -7.01 -32.76 3.82
C ASN A 449 -6.44 -33.18 5.17
N GLU A 450 -5.60 -32.33 5.74
CA GLU A 450 -5.46 -32.11 7.18
C GLU A 450 -4.29 -31.13 7.40
N ASN A 451 -4.66 -30.00 8.01
CA ASN A 451 -3.83 -28.91 8.53
C ASN A 451 -3.67 -27.71 7.59
N GLU A 452 -4.80 -27.00 7.42
CA GLU A 452 -4.82 -25.53 7.32
C GLU A 452 -4.33 -24.87 8.62
#